data_AF-A0A0R3QAD5-F1
#
_entry.id   AF-A0A0R3QAD5-F1
#
_cell.length_a   1.000
_cell.length_b   1.000
_cell.length_c   1.000
_cell.angle_alpha   90.00
_cell.angle_beta   90.00
_cell.angle_gamma   90.00
#
_symmetry.space_group_name_H-M   'P 1'
#
loop_
_entity.id
_entity.type
_entity.pdbx_description
1 polymer ?
#
loop_
_entity_poly.entity_id
_entity_poly.type
_entity_poly.pdbx_seq_one_letter_code
_entity_poly.pdbx_strand_id
1 'polypeptide(L)'
;MQRDIKRISSARLALSEELSGGRLTPKPIDVQVISHKMQRYAVWFGGSTLADTPEFYEVAHTKAEYMEKGPSICRHNPVFGALT
;
A
#
# COMPACT_ATOMS: atom_id res chain seq x y z
N MET A 1 -14.40 -8.11 10.79
CA MET A 1 -13.90 -7.26 9.68
C MET A 1 -13.66 -8.03 8.40
N GLN A 2 -12.67 -8.93 8.29
CA GLN A 2 -12.41 -9.66 7.02
C GLN A 2 -13.64 -10.38 6.45
N ARG A 3 -14.31 -11.16 7.31
CA ARG A 3 -15.56 -11.85 6.98
C ARG A 3 -16.62 -10.91 6.42
N ASP A 4 -16.74 -9.73 7.00
CA ASP A 4 -17.81 -8.78 6.67
C ASP A 4 -17.51 -8.13 5.31
N ILE A 5 -16.24 -7.78 5.04
CA ILE A 5 -15.80 -7.31 3.72
C ILE A 5 -15.96 -8.40 2.66
N LYS A 6 -15.59 -9.65 2.99
CA LYS A 6 -15.76 -10.79 2.07
C LYS A 6 -17.22 -10.99 1.71
N ARG A 7 -18.12 -10.90 2.68
CA ARG A 7 -19.57 -11.00 2.44
C ARG A 7 -20.06 -9.93 1.46
N ILE A 8 -19.62 -8.68 1.63
CA ILE A 8 -19.98 -7.57 0.73
C ILE A 8 -19.43 -7.83 -0.68
N SER A 9 -18.18 -8.26 -0.80
CA SER A 9 -17.56 -8.57 -2.08
C SER A 9 -18.30 -9.71 -2.80
N SER A 10 -18.57 -10.82 -2.11
CA SER A 10 -19.31 -11.95 -2.67
C SER A 10 -20.72 -11.58 -3.10
N ALA A 11 -21.43 -10.76 -2.33
CA ALA A 11 -22.77 -10.29 -2.69
C ALA A 11 -22.76 -9.46 -3.99
N ARG A 12 -21.74 -8.63 -4.20
CA ARG A 12 -21.57 -7.83 -5.43
C ARG A 12 -21.25 -8.70 -6.65
N LEU A 13 -20.45 -9.75 -6.47
CA LEU A 13 -20.15 -10.70 -7.55
C LEU A 13 -21.41 -11.48 -7.97
N ALA A 14 -22.20 -11.95 -7.01
CA ALA A 14 -23.47 -12.63 -7.28
C ALA A 14 -24.46 -11.73 -8.05
N LEU A 15 -24.59 -10.46 -7.63
CA LEU A 15 -25.43 -9.49 -8.34
C LEU A 15 -24.92 -9.23 -9.78
N SER A 16 -23.59 -9.19 -9.96
CA SER A 16 -23.01 -8.96 -11.29
C SER A 16 -23.25 -10.14 -12.23
N GLU A 17 -23.23 -11.36 -11.72
CA GLU A 17 -23.55 -12.58 -12.48
C GLU A 17 -25.04 -12.62 -12.89
N GLU A 18 -25.94 -12.26 -11.96
CA GLU A 18 -27.38 -12.14 -12.20
C GLU A 18 -27.69 -11.10 -13.28
N LEU A 19 -27.14 -9.89 -13.16
CA LEU A 19 -27.34 -8.80 -14.11
C LEU A 19 -26.76 -9.10 -15.50
N SER A 20 -25.73 -9.96 -15.56
CA SER A 20 -25.13 -10.39 -16.82
C SER A 20 -25.91 -11.52 -17.51
N GLY A 21 -27.02 -11.98 -16.91
CA GLY A 21 -27.81 -13.11 -17.41
C GLY A 21 -27.02 -14.40 -17.49
N GLY A 22 -26.04 -14.60 -16.60
CA GLY A 22 -25.15 -15.76 -16.60
C GLY A 22 -24.11 -15.79 -17.73
N ARG A 23 -24.02 -14.75 -18.57
CA ARG A 23 -23.01 -14.65 -19.65
C ARG A 23 -21.60 -14.37 -19.12
N LEU A 24 -21.50 -13.85 -17.90
CA LEU A 24 -20.24 -13.50 -17.25
C LEU A 24 -20.19 -14.21 -15.90
N THR A 25 -19.19 -15.07 -15.72
CA THR A 25 -18.85 -15.68 -14.43
C THR A 25 -17.70 -14.89 -13.81
N PRO A 26 -17.97 -13.98 -12.86
CA PRO A 26 -16.93 -13.14 -12.28
C PRO A 26 -15.96 -13.99 -11.44
N LYS A 27 -14.66 -13.73 -11.60
CA LYS A 27 -13.63 -14.38 -10.80
C LYS A 27 -13.83 -14.07 -9.30
N PRO A 28 -13.78 -15.06 -8.40
CA PRO A 28 -13.82 -14.81 -6.96
C PRO A 28 -12.72 -13.84 -6.54
N ILE A 29 -13.10 -12.82 -5.77
CA ILE A 29 -12.16 -11.85 -5.20
C ILE A 29 -11.60 -12.42 -3.90
N ASP A 30 -10.28 -12.53 -3.80
CA ASP A 30 -9.63 -12.83 -2.53
C ASP A 30 -9.66 -11.59 -1.63
N VAL A 31 -10.17 -11.76 -0.40
CA VAL A 31 -10.34 -10.68 0.57
C VAL A 31 -9.50 -11.00 1.80
N GLN A 32 -8.48 -10.18 2.00
CA GLN A 32 -7.58 -10.25 3.15
C GLN A 32 -7.60 -8.92 3.91
N VAL A 33 -7.79 -9.01 5.23
CA VAL A 33 -7.72 -7.85 6.12
C VAL A 33 -6.61 -8.10 7.11
N ILE A 34 -5.55 -7.30 7.00
CA ILE A 34 -4.35 -7.50 7.80
C ILE A 34 -4.47 -6.72 9.11
N SER A 35 -4.43 -7.46 10.22
CA SER A 35 -4.31 -6.90 11.56
C SER A 35 -2.95 -7.22 12.15
N HIS A 36 -2.28 -6.21 12.70
CA HIS A 36 -0.96 -6.37 13.33
C HIS A 36 -0.85 -5.53 14.62
N LYS A 37 0.07 -5.91 15.50
CA LYS A 37 0.19 -5.30 16.85
C LYS A 37 0.57 -3.81 16.82
N MET A 38 1.27 -3.37 15.76
CA MET A 38 1.77 -2.00 15.63
C MET A 38 0.78 -1.03 14.99
N GLN A 39 -0.49 -1.42 14.80
CA GLN A 39 -1.52 -0.61 14.12
C GLN A 39 -1.66 0.82 14.65
N ARG A 40 -1.60 1.01 15.98
CA ARG A 40 -1.78 2.33 16.61
C ARG A 40 -0.75 3.36 16.12
N TYR A 41 0.48 2.92 15.89
CA TYR A 41 1.60 3.76 15.46
C TYR A 41 2.21 3.23 14.17
N ALA A 42 1.41 2.63 13.28
CA ALA A 42 1.91 1.91 12.11
C ALA A 42 2.79 2.78 11.21
N VAL A 43 2.40 4.04 11.02
CA VAL A 43 3.18 5.02 10.23
C VAL A 43 4.54 5.30 10.87
N TRP A 44 4.56 5.55 12.18
CA TRP A 44 5.81 5.83 12.89
C TRP A 44 6.72 4.60 12.98
N PHE A 45 6.14 3.43 13.26
CA PHE A 45 6.86 2.17 13.29
C PHE A 45 7.44 1.83 11.91
N GLY A 46 6.67 2.01 10.83
CA GLY A 46 7.12 1.82 9.46
C GLY A 46 8.25 2.78 9.09
N GLY A 47 8.13 4.07 9.42
CA GLY A 47 9.19 5.05 9.21
C GLY A 47 10.46 4.73 9.99
N SER A 48 10.35 4.33 11.26
CA SER A 48 11.48 3.91 12.09
C SER A 48 12.19 2.68 11.51
N THR A 49 11.42 1.68 11.06
CA THR A 49 11.96 0.46 10.44
C THR A 49 12.68 0.75 9.13
N LEU A 50 12.08 1.60 8.27
CA LEU A 50 12.67 1.98 6.98
C LEU A 50 13.92 2.84 7.15
N ALA A 51 13.95 3.74 8.13
CA ALA A 51 15.11 4.60 8.38
C ALA A 51 16.33 3.85 8.96
N ASP A 52 16.11 2.66 9.52
CA ASP A 52 17.18 1.80 10.05
C ASP A 52 17.87 0.97 8.94
N THR A 53 17.33 0.94 7.72
CA THR A 53 17.95 0.21 6.60
C THR A 53 18.99 1.07 5.87
N PRO A 54 20.08 0.49 5.33
CA PRO A 54 21.09 1.24 4.60
C PRO A 54 20.55 2.00 3.38
N GLU A 55 19.55 1.44 2.69
CA GLU A 55 18.93 2.00 1.49
C GLU A 55 18.30 3.36 1.74
N PHE A 56 17.87 3.65 2.97
CA PHE A 56 17.33 4.96 3.35
C PHE A 56 18.32 6.09 3.05
N TYR A 57 19.61 5.87 3.33
CA TYR A 57 20.64 6.89 3.11
C TYR A 57 20.97 7.08 1.63
N GLU A 58 20.73 6.07 0.80
CA GLU A 58 20.96 6.15 -0.65
C GLU A 58 19.87 6.98 -1.35
N VAL A 59 18.63 6.92 -0.85
CA VAL A 59 17.49 7.64 -1.45
C VAL A 59 17.21 9.01 -0.84
N ALA A 60 17.81 9.32 0.30
CA ALA A 60 17.62 10.59 0.98
C ALA A 60 18.32 11.73 0.24
N HIS A 61 17.61 12.86 0.07
CA HIS A 61 18.20 14.07 -0.48
C HIS A 61 19.21 14.68 0.49
N THR A 62 20.45 14.85 0.04
CA THR A 62 21.48 15.47 0.87
C THR A 62 21.32 16.99 0.93
N LYS A 63 21.87 17.61 1.98
CA LYS A 63 21.93 19.07 2.08
C LYS A 63 22.69 19.70 0.91
N ALA A 64 23.76 19.06 0.44
CA ALA A 64 24.56 19.55 -0.68
C ALA A 64 23.72 19.61 -1.96
N GLU A 65 22.99 18.53 -2.27
CA GLU A 65 22.10 18.49 -3.43
C GLU A 65 20.97 19.51 -3.36
N TYR A 66 20.39 19.71 -2.17
CA TYR A 66 19.37 20.74 -1.98
C TYR A 66 19.92 22.14 -2.30
N MET A 67 21.16 22.43 -1.90
CA MET A 67 21.79 23.74 -2.16
C MET A 67 22.15 23.92 -3.64
N GLU A 68 22.49 22.85 -4.35
CA GLU A 68 22.87 22.89 -5.76
C GLU A 68 21.66 22.90 -6.71
N LYS A 69 20.67 22.02 -6.46
CA LYS A 69 19.51 21.79 -7.34
C LYS A 69 18.26 22.57 -6.91
N GLY A 70 18.23 23.04 -5.65
CA GLY A 70 17.11 23.76 -5.06
C GLY A 70 16.02 22.86 -4.45
N PRO A 71 14.95 23.44 -3.90
CA PRO A 71 13.88 22.72 -3.19
C PRO A 71 13.01 21.82 -4.07
N SER A 72 13.19 21.87 -5.40
CA SER A 72 12.46 21.03 -6.34
C SER A 72 12.69 19.54 -6.10
N ILE A 73 13.89 19.15 -5.64
CA ILE A 73 14.23 17.74 -5.39
C ILE A 73 13.36 17.12 -4.31
N CYS A 74 12.94 17.88 -3.29
CA CYS A 74 12.11 17.37 -2.19
C CYS A 74 10.64 17.17 -2.57
N ARG A 75 10.20 17.57 -3.77
CA ARG A 75 8.82 17.34 -4.24
C ARG A 75 8.54 15.88 -4.55
N HIS A 76 9.58 15.08 -4.75
CA HIS A 76 9.49 13.64 -4.96
C HIS A 76 10.55 12.93 -4.11
N ASN A 77 10.12 11.96 -3.32
CA ASN A 77 11.02 11.09 -2.55
C ASN A 77 10.82 9.67 -3.09
N PRO A 78 11.88 9.01 -3.59
CA PRO A 78 11.77 7.65 -4.11
C PRO A 78 11.21 6.69 -3.06
N VAL A 79 10.32 5.78 -3.49
CA VAL A 79 9.88 4.66 -2.65
C VAL A 79 10.98 3.60 -2.67
N PHE A 80 11.30 3.04 -1.51
CA PHE A 80 12.32 2.01 -1.31
C PHE A 80 11.84 0.96 -0.28
N GLY A 81 12.57 -0.14 -0.14
CA GLY A 81 12.22 -1.21 0.81
C GLY A 81 11.12 -2.16 0.35
N ALA A 82 10.76 -2.16 -0.94
CA ALA A 82 9.93 -3.21 -1.51
C ALA A 82 10.74 -4.52 -1.60
N LEU A 83 10.24 -5.59 -0.97
CA LEU A 83 10.69 -6.95 -1.23
C LEU A 83 10.42 -7.26 -2.71
N THR A 84 11.47 -7.34 -3.52
CA THR A 84 11.44 -8.04 -4.82
C THR A 84 11.31 -9.53 -4.62
#